data_AF-A0A820AG52-F1
#
_entry.id   AF-A0A820AG52-F1
#
_cell.length_a   1.000
_cell.length_b   1.000
_cell.length_c   1.000
_cell.angle_alpha   90.00
_cell.angle_beta   90.00
_cell.angle_gamma   90.00
#
_symmetry.space_group_name_H-M   'P 1'
#
loop_
_entity.id
_entity.type
_entity.pdbx_description
1 polymer ?
#
loop_
_entity_poly.entity_id
_entity_poly.type
_entity_poly.pdbx_seq_one_letter_code
_entity_poly.pdbx_strand_id
1 'polypeptide(L)'
;MYVLIFINLKDWPQIQSLLGRFGRESIRRRCYELNPLAIPVDKAHEAKDILRNYDLLRVTEISVGLSAFFNWSMTMVEEREKLLESQRRIVR
;
A
#
# COMPACT_ATOMS: atom_id res chain seq x y z
N MET A 1 -8.44 19.41 -5.65
CA MET A 1 -7.73 18.25 -5.04
C MET A 1 -6.91 18.74 -3.86
N TYR A 2 -7.55 19.19 -2.77
CA TYR A 2 -6.87 19.81 -1.60
C TYR A 2 -7.18 19.12 -0.27
N VAL A 3 -8.02 18.08 -0.27
CA VAL A 3 -8.62 17.54 0.97
C VAL A 3 -7.75 16.47 1.66
N LEU A 4 -6.67 16.00 1.04
CA LEU A 4 -5.80 14.97 1.62
C LEU A 4 -4.62 15.54 2.42
N ILE A 5 -4.38 16.86 2.37
CA ILE A 5 -3.18 17.50 2.95
C ILE A 5 -3.23 17.53 4.51
N PHE A 6 -4.41 17.40 5.11
CA PHE A 6 -4.60 17.44 6.57
C PHE A 6 -4.85 16.07 7.21
N ILE A 7 -4.79 14.98 6.45
CA ILE A 7 -5.10 13.65 6.99
C ILE A 7 -3.86 13.09 7.69
N ASN A 8 -3.96 12.95 9.01
CA ASN A 8 -2.98 12.22 9.79
C ASN A 8 -3.31 10.73 9.72
N LEU A 9 -2.57 10.00 8.88
CA LEU A 9 -2.70 8.55 8.71
C LEU A 9 -2.22 7.74 9.93
N LYS A 10 -1.90 8.38 11.05
CA LYS A 10 -1.66 7.74 12.35
C LYS A 10 -2.89 7.72 13.26
N ASP A 11 -3.97 8.39 12.86
CA ASP A 11 -5.22 8.46 13.63
C ASP A 11 -6.29 7.56 13.01
N TRP A 12 -6.67 6.49 13.71
CA TRP A 12 -7.58 5.45 13.20
C TRP A 12 -8.95 6.00 12.76
N PRO A 13 -9.66 6.83 13.55
CA PRO A 13 -10.86 7.54 13.11
C PRO A 13 -10.71 8.27 11.75
N GLN A 14 -9.56 8.89 11.49
CA GLN A 14 -9.34 9.59 10.22
C GLN A 14 -9.17 8.60 9.07
N ILE A 15 -8.47 7.49 9.30
CA ILE A 15 -8.36 6.40 8.33
C ILE A 15 -9.74 5.83 8.02
N GLN A 16 -10.55 5.55 9.04
CA GLN A 16 -11.93 5.05 8.87
C GLN A 16 -12.79 6.03 8.08
N SER A 17 -12.73 7.33 8.39
CA SER A 17 -13.43 8.39 7.65
C SER A 17 -13.00 8.42 6.19
N LEU A 18 -11.69 8.32 5.93
CA LEU A 18 -11.14 8.32 4.58
C LEU A 18 -11.64 7.11 3.77
N LEU A 19 -11.57 5.91 4.36
CA LEU A 19 -12.06 4.68 3.74
C LEU A 19 -13.57 4.76 3.46
N GLY A 20 -14.34 5.30 4.41
CA GLY A 20 -15.78 5.53 4.25
C GLY A 20 -16.11 6.50 3.12
N ARG A 21 -15.35 7.59 2.98
CA ARG A 21 -15.55 8.60 1.93
C ARG A 21 -15.25 8.08 0.52
N PHE A 22 -14.23 7.23 0.36
CA PHE A 22 -13.92 6.65 -0.95
C PHE A 22 -14.93 5.56 -1.32
N GLY A 23 -15.44 4.82 -0.34
CA GLY A 23 -16.33 3.70 -0.57
C GLY A 23 -15.58 2.46 -1.08
N ARG A 24 -16.18 1.29 -0.83
CA ARG A 24 -15.56 -0.03 -1.05
C ARG A 24 -15.08 -0.24 -2.48
N GLU A 25 -15.95 -0.02 -3.47
CA GLU A 25 -15.63 -0.29 -4.87
C GLU A 25 -14.57 0.66 -5.42
N SER A 26 -14.57 1.93 -4.99
CA SER A 26 -13.53 2.88 -5.39
C SER A 26 -12.16 2.46 -4.86
N ILE A 27 -12.08 2.01 -3.60
CA ILE A 27 -10.84 1.52 -3.00
C ILE A 27 -10.35 0.28 -3.74
N ARG A 28 -11.23 -0.71 -3.96
CA ARG A 28 -10.88 -1.94 -4.70
C ARG A 28 -10.36 -1.59 -6.10
N ARG A 29 -11.06 -0.73 -6.83
CA ARG A 29 -10.65 -0.28 -8.16
C ARG A 29 -9.28 0.40 -8.12
N ARG A 30 -9.05 1.31 -7.17
CA ARG A 30 -7.74 1.97 -7.00
C ARG A 30 -6.61 0.99 -6.68
N CYS A 31 -6.87 -0.04 -5.88
CA CYS A 31 -5.86 -1.07 -5.59
C CYS A 31 -5.52 -1.88 -6.84
N TYR A 32 -6.52 -2.19 -7.67
CA TYR A 32 -6.36 -2.93 -8.92
C TYR A 32 -5.67 -2.11 -10.02
N GLU A 33 -5.99 -0.82 -10.12
CA GLU A 33 -5.45 0.09 -11.14
C GLU A 33 -4.10 0.72 -10.73
N LEU A 34 -3.62 0.49 -9.51
CA LEU A 34 -2.38 1.08 -9.03
C LEU A 34 -1.20 0.52 -9.82
N ASN A 35 -0.54 1.38 -10.59
CA ASN A 35 0.69 1.03 -11.28
C ASN A 35 1.87 1.03 -10.30
N PRO A 36 2.61 -0.08 -10.13
CA PRO A 36 3.77 -0.12 -9.25
C PRO A 36 4.81 0.96 -9.58
N LEU A 37 5.06 1.27 -10.86
CA LEU A 37 6.01 2.32 -11.26
C LEU A 37 5.64 3.73 -10.78
N ALA A 38 4.36 3.99 -10.54
CA ALA A 38 3.89 5.27 -10.03
C ALA A 38 4.14 5.44 -8.52
N ILE A 39 4.55 4.37 -7.82
CA ILE A 39 4.88 4.40 -6.40
C ILE A 39 6.26 5.02 -6.21
N PRO A 40 6.40 6.11 -5.43
CA PRO A 40 7.71 6.65 -5.04
C PRO A 40 8.54 5.61 -4.29
N VAL A 41 9.84 5.52 -4.58
CA VAL A 41 10.73 4.50 -4.01
C VAL A 41 10.79 4.59 -2.48
N ASP A 42 10.86 5.81 -1.96
CA ASP A 42 10.84 6.09 -0.51
C ASP A 42 9.56 5.56 0.15
N LYS A 43 8.40 5.70 -0.52
CA LYS A 43 7.12 5.20 -0.02
C LYS A 43 7.03 3.67 -0.06
N ALA A 44 7.61 3.03 -1.07
CA ALA A 44 7.70 1.58 -1.12
C ALA A 44 8.57 1.03 0.03
N HIS A 45 9.72 1.67 0.32
CA HIS A 45 10.56 1.29 1.45
C HIS A 45 9.88 1.55 2.81
N GLU A 46 9.21 2.69 2.98
CA GLU A 46 8.44 2.98 4.19
C GLU A 46 7.35 1.93 4.43
N ALA A 47 6.62 1.54 3.38
CA ALA A 47 5.63 0.46 3.46
C ALA A 47 6.28 -0.88 3.86
N LYS A 48 7.43 -1.23 3.26
CA LYS A 48 8.19 -2.44 3.60
C LYS A 48 8.60 -2.47 5.07
N ASP A 49 9.08 -1.34 5.60
CA ASP A 49 9.50 -1.19 6.98
C ASP A 49 8.34 -1.30 7.98
N ILE A 50 7.12 -0.92 7.57
CA ILE A 50 5.91 -1.12 8.37
C ILE A 50 5.50 -2.59 8.32
N LEU A 51 5.39 -3.16 7.12
CA LEU A 51 4.86 -4.51 6.88
C LEU A 51 5.75 -5.60 7.49
N ARG A 52 7.08 -5.44 7.50
CA ARG A 52 8.02 -6.42 8.07
C ARG A 52 7.81 -6.71 9.56
N ASN A 53 7.12 -5.84 10.28
CA ASN A 53 6.85 -6.03 11.72
C ASN A 53 5.65 -6.95 11.97
N TYR A 54 4.97 -7.39 10.91
CA TYR A 54 3.78 -8.21 10.98
C TYR A 54 3.97 -9.52 10.23
N ASP A 55 3.37 -10.56 10.79
CA ASP A 55 3.35 -11.90 10.20
C ASP A 55 2.00 -12.16 9.52
N LEU A 56 2.03 -12.77 8.33
CA LEU A 56 0.84 -13.01 7.52
C LEU A 56 -0.16 -13.94 8.23
N LEU A 57 0.32 -14.96 8.94
CA LEU A 57 -0.56 -15.88 9.67
C LEU A 57 -1.34 -15.08 10.73
N ARG A 58 -0.63 -14.27 11.50
CA ARG A 58 -1.22 -13.43 12.55
C ARG A 58 -2.20 -12.40 12.00
N VAL A 59 -1.90 -11.81 10.85
CA VAL A 59 -2.83 -10.90 10.16
C VAL A 59 -4.11 -11.63 9.72
N THR A 60 -3.98 -12.89 9.31
CA THR A 60 -5.10 -13.74 8.85
C THR A 60 -6.02 -14.17 9.96
N GLU A 61 -5.48 -14.43 11.15
CA GLU A 61 -6.29 -14.70 12.34
C GLU A 61 -7.20 -13.51 12.70
N ILE A 62 -6.80 -12.28 12.37
CA ILE A 62 -7.61 -11.08 12.61
C ILE A 62 -8.70 -10.93 11.55
N SER A 63 -8.34 -11.01 10.26
CA SER A 63 -9.30 -10.86 9.17
C SER A 63 -8.75 -11.32 7.82
N VAL A 64 -9.53 -12.13 7.11
CA VAL A 64 -9.25 -12.52 5.71
C VAL A 64 -9.10 -11.32 4.78
N GLY A 65 -9.91 -10.26 4.99
CA GLY A 65 -9.83 -9.05 4.19
C GLY A 65 -8.53 -8.27 4.44
N LEU A 66 -8.05 -8.29 5.68
CA LEU A 66 -6.77 -7.67 6.04
C LEU A 66 -5.61 -8.46 5.45
N SER A 67 -5.66 -9.80 5.44
CA SER A 67 -4.64 -10.64 4.79
C SER A 67 -4.53 -10.36 3.31
N ALA A 68 -5.66 -10.26 2.62
CA ALA A 68 -5.67 -9.94 1.20
C ALA A 68 -5.00 -8.59 0.94
N PHE A 69 -5.30 -7.57 1.77
CA PHE A 69 -4.69 -6.25 1.64
C PHE A 69 -3.20 -6.23 2.02
N PHE A 70 -2.81 -6.99 3.05
CA PHE A 70 -1.41 -7.16 3.46
C PHE A 70 -0.59 -7.79 2.34
N ASN A 71 -1.08 -8.90 1.77
CA ASN A 71 -0.40 -9.59 0.68
C ASN A 71 -0.30 -8.70 -0.57
N TRP A 72 -1.39 -8.01 -0.94
CA TRP A 72 -1.36 -7.03 -2.03
C TRP A 72 -0.30 -5.95 -1.80
N SER A 73 -0.23 -5.40 -0.58
CA SER A 73 0.75 -4.35 -0.25
C SER A 73 2.19 -4.85 -0.38
N MET A 74 2.47 -6.08 0.08
CA MET A 74 3.77 -6.74 -0.09
C MET A 74 4.12 -6.92 -1.57
N THR A 75 3.18 -7.43 -2.38
CA THR A 75 3.37 -7.59 -3.82
C THR A 75 3.70 -6.27 -4.51
N MET A 76 2.96 -5.19 -4.21
CA MET A 76 3.22 -3.87 -4.81
C MET A 76 4.62 -3.33 -4.48
N VAL A 77 5.09 -3.56 -3.25
CA VAL A 77 6.46 -3.19 -2.83
C VAL A 77 7.50 -3.99 -3.61
N GLU A 78 7.35 -5.32 -3.66
CA GLU A 78 8.28 -6.18 -4.38
C GLU A 78 8.35 -5.88 -5.88
N GLU A 79 7.20 -5.64 -6.51
CA GLU A 79 7.15 -5.24 -7.92
C GLU A 79 7.86 -3.92 -8.13
N ARG A 80 7.67 -2.93 -7.25
CA ARG A 80 8.36 -1.65 -7.34
C ARG A 80 9.89 -1.80 -7.25
N GLU A 81 10.37 -2.65 -6.34
CA GLU A 81 11.79 -2.94 -6.17
C GLU A 81 12.38 -3.61 -7.42
N LYS A 82 11.71 -4.64 -7.96
CA LYS A 82 12.11 -5.32 -9.22
C LYS A 82 12.21 -4.34 -10.39
N LEU A 83 11.26 -3.43 -10.50
CA LEU A 83 11.25 -2.40 -11.54
C LEU A 83 12.40 -1.39 -11.38
N LEU A 84 12.70 -0.99 -10.14
CA LEU A 84 13.84 -0.11 -9.84
C LEU A 84 15.17 -0.77 -10.23
N GLU A 85 15.34 -2.05 -9.91
CA GLU A 85 16.53 -2.81 -10.31
C GLU A 85 16.66 -2.91 -11.83
N SER A 86 15.55 -3.16 -12.52
CA SER A 86 15.51 -3.23 -13.99
C SER A 86 15.90 -1.90 -14.62
N GLN A 87 15.39 -0.77 -14.10
CA GLN A 87 15.78 0.58 -14.53
C GLN A 87 17.28 0.85 -14.33
N ARG A 88 17.84 0.43 -13.19
CA ARG A 88 19.28 0.57 -12.90
C ARG A 88 20.17 -0.23 -13.84
N ARG A 89 19.70 -1.40 -14.32
CA ARG A 89 20.45 -2.23 -15.28
C ARG A 89 20.48 -1.64 -16.69
N ILE A 90 19.43 -0.92 -17.10
CA ILE A 90 19.36 -0.28 -18.43
C ILE A 90 20.29 0.93 -18.53
N VAL A 91 20.55 1.61 -17.42
CA VAL A 91 21.39 2.83 -17.37
C VAL A 91 22.88 2.51 -17.24
N ARG A 92 23.25 1.25 -17.03
CA ARG A 92 24.65 0.78 -16.99
C ARG A 92 25.08 0.27 -18.35
#